data_AF-A0A535AVX8-F1
#
_entry.id   AF-A0A535AVX8-F1
#
_cell.length_a   1.000
_cell.length_b   1.000
_cell.length_c   1.000
_cell.angle_alpha   90.00
_cell.angle_beta   90.00
_cell.angle_gamma   90.00
#
_symmetry.space_group_name_H-M   'P 1'
#
loop_
_entity.id
_entity.type
_entity.pdbx_description
1 polymer ?
#
loop_
_entity_poly.entity_id
_entity_poly.type
_entity_poly.pdbx_seq_one_letter_code
_entity_poly.pdbx_strand_id
1 'polypeptide(L)' 'EGHCDERGTAEYNLALGAKRAQAAKDYLTTLGVAEPRLSTISYGQELPVCREHNEDCWQKNRHDRFVVKGGPTA' A
#
# COMPACT_ATOMS: atom_id res chain seq x y z
N GLU A 1 1.71 0.55 -3.07
CA GLU A 1 2.08 -0.56 -2.17
C GLU A 1 1.15 -0.52 -0.98
N GLY A 2 0.43 -1.60 -0.67
CA GLY A 2 -0.54 -1.63 0.42
C GLY A 2 0.07 -2.12 1.73
N HIS A 3 -0.12 -1.35 2.81
CA HIS A 3 0.42 -1.62 4.14
C HIS A 3 -0.68 -1.65 5.20
N CYS A 4 -0.46 -2.49 6.22
CA CYS A 4 -1.33 -2.66 7.37
C CYS A 4 -0.50 -2.56 8.66
N ASP A 5 -1.19 -2.26 9.77
CA ASP A 5 -0.62 -2.50 11.09
C ASP A 5 -0.62 -4.01 11.41
N GLU A 6 0.00 -4.36 12.53
CA GLU A 6 0.29 -5.75 12.92
C GLU A 6 -0.91 -6.51 13.49
N ARG A 7 -2.09 -5.89 13.54
CA ARG A 7 -3.28 -6.52 14.11
C ARG A 7 -3.94 -7.41 13.06
N GLY A 8 -4.20 -8.66 13.42
CA GLY A 8 -4.74 -9.69 12.52
C GLY A 8 -3.68 -10.69 12.07
N THR A 9 -4.05 -11.64 11.21
CA THR A 9 -3.07 -12.60 10.67
C THR A 9 -2.29 -11.98 9.50
N ALA A 10 -1.10 -12.50 9.23
CA ALA A 10 -0.28 -12.03 8.12
C ALA A 10 -1.01 -12.19 6.77
N GLU A 11 -1.73 -13.30 6.57
CA GLU A 11 -2.49 -13.59 5.36
C GLU A 11 -3.66 -12.62 5.20
N TYR A 12 -4.36 -12.32 6.29
CA TYR A 12 -5.43 -11.33 6.30
C TYR A 12 -4.90 -9.95 5.92
N ASN A 13 -3.79 -9.52 6.53
CA ASN A 13 -3.19 -8.21 6.27
C ASN A 13 -2.61 -8.11 4.85
N LEU A 14 -2.06 -9.21 4.33
CA LEU A 14 -1.61 -9.28 2.94
C LEU A 14 -2.80 -9.09 1.97
N ALA A 15 -3.92 -9.79 2.19
CA ALA A 15 -5.12 -9.66 1.39
C ALA A 15 -5.78 -8.28 1.52
N LEU A 16 -5.82 -7.71 2.73
CA LEU A 16 -6.36 -6.38 2.99
C LEU A 16 -5.53 -5.30 2.28
N GLY A 17 -4.20 -5.35 2.39
CA GLY A 17 -3.31 -4.44 1.68
C GLY A 17 -3.43 -4.56 0.17
N ALA A 18 -3.65 -5.77 -0.36
CA ALA A 18 -3.86 -5.99 -1.80
C ALA A 18 -5.15 -5.33 -2.28
N LYS A 19 -6.25 -5.48 -1.54
CA LYS A 19 -7.54 -4.83 -1.83
C LYS A 19 -7.44 -3.31 -1.82
N ARG A 20 -6.75 -2.73 -0.83
CA ARG A 20 -6.53 -1.27 -0.73
C ARG A 20 -5.73 -0.74 -1.91
N ALA A 21 -4.57 -1.35 -2.19
CA ALA A 21 -3.73 -0.95 -3.32
C ALA A 21 -4.45 -1.08 -4.67
N GLN A 22 -5.30 -2.10 -4.84
CA GLN A 22 -6.13 -2.24 -6.03
C GLN A 22 -7.16 -1.10 -6.14
N ALA A 23 -7.88 -0.79 -5.07
CA ALA A 23 -8.84 0.32 -5.06
C ALA A 23 -8.17 1.67 -5.40
N ALA A 24 -6.95 1.91 -4.91
CA ALA A 24 -6.17 3.09 -5.28
C ALA A 24 -5.76 3.10 -6.76
N LYS A 25 -5.32 1.96 -7.32
CA LYS A 25 -5.03 1.82 -8.76
C LYS A 25 -6.28 2.10 -9.60
N ASP A 26 -7.42 1.51 -9.23
CA ASP A 26 -8.68 1.68 -9.95
C ASP A 26 -9.08 3.16 -9.97
N TYR A 27 -9.00 3.84 -8.82
CA TYR A 27 -9.28 5.27 -8.72
C TYR A 27 -8.34 6.12 -9.58
N LEU A 28 -7.03 5.85 -9.59
CA LEU A 28 -6.11 6.58 -10.47
C LEU A 28 -6.40 6.36 -11.95
N THR A 29 -6.90 5.18 -12.31
CA THR A 29 -7.31 4.87 -13.67
C THR A 29 -8.55 5.69 -14.07
N THR A 30 -9.51 5.91 -13.17
CA THR A 30 -10.67 6.78 -13.44
C THR A 30 -10.28 8.24 -13.63
N LEU A 31 -9.16 8.67 -13.03
CA LEU A 31 -8.56 10.00 -13.25
C LEU A 31 -7.71 10.09 -14.53
N GLY A 32 -7.64 9.02 -15.33
CA GLY A 32 -6.97 9.01 -16.64
C GLY A 32 -5.51 8.59 -16.61
N VAL A 33 -4.99 8.08 -15.49
CA VAL A 33 -3.65 7.48 -15.47
C VAL A 33 -3.68 6.15 -16.22
N ALA A 34 -2.87 6.03 -17.28
CA ALA A 34 -2.82 4.82 -18.08
C ALA A 34 -2.44 3.59 -17.23
N GLU A 35 -3.28 2.55 -17.29
CA GLU A 35 -3.11 1.34 -16.49
C GLU A 35 -1.70 0.71 -16.58
N PRO A 36 -1.03 0.64 -17.76
CA PRO A 36 0.32 0.09 -17.86
C PRO A 36 1.39 0.83 -17.04
N ARG A 37 1.10 2.05 -16.57
CA ARG A 37 2.00 2.83 -15.69
C ARG A 37 1.83 2.48 -14.22
N LEU A 38 0.81 1.70 -13.87
CA LEU A 38 0.42 1.39 -12.49
C LEU A 38 0.64 -0.10 -12.22
N SER A 39 1.29 -0.39 -11.11
CA SER A 39 1.38 -1.73 -10.55
C SER A 39 1.06 -1.70 -9.05
N THR A 40 0.51 -2.79 -8.55
CA THR A 40 0.17 -2.96 -7.14
C THR A 40 1.01 -4.07 -6.53
N ILE A 41 1.33 -3.90 -5.26
CA ILE A 41 1.95 -4.91 -4.40
C ILE A 41 1.40 -4.69 -3.01
N SER A 42 1.19 -5.76 -2.25
CA SER A 42 0.83 -5.71 -0.85
C SER A 42 1.98 -6.24 -0.03
N TYR A 43 2.34 -5.52 1.02
CA TYR A 43 3.26 -6.00 2.04
C TYR A 43 2.56 -6.39 3.33
N GLY A 44 1.23 -6.18 3.43
CA GLY A 44 0.50 -6.37 4.68
C GLY A 44 1.21 -5.67 5.84
N GLN A 45 1.53 -6.44 6.87
CA GLN A 45 2.24 -5.96 8.07
C GLN A 45 3.77 -6.13 8.03
N GLU A 46 4.33 -6.69 6.94
CA GLU A 46 5.73 -7.14 6.89
C GLU A 46 6.76 -5.99 6.83
N LEU A 47 6.35 -4.81 6.34
CA LEU A 47 7.19 -3.62 6.23
C LEU A 47 6.63 -2.45 7.06
N PRO A 48 6.68 -2.52 8.40
CA PRO A 48 6.14 -1.48 9.25
C PRO A 48 7.06 -0.25 9.28
N VAL A 49 6.46 0.94 9.40
CA VAL A 49 7.16 2.22 9.61
C VAL A 49 7.66 2.33 11.04
N CYS A 50 6.94 1.75 11.98
CA CYS A 50 7.21 1.76 13.42
C CYS A 50 6.68 0.46 14.05
N ARG A 51 7.12 0.11 15.25
CA ARG A 51 6.82 -1.22 15.87
C ARG A 51 6.11 -1.13 17.21
N GLU A 52 5.83 0.07 17.68
CA GLU A 52 5.15 0.30 18.94
C GLU A 52 3.70 -0.16 18.86
N HIS A 53 3.23 -0.85 19.91
CA HIS A 53 1.86 -1.36 19.97
C HIS A 53 0.91 -0.28 20.51
N ASN A 54 0.71 0.78 19.74
CA ASN A 54 -0.15 1.89 20.09
C ASN A 54 -0.79 2.54 18.85
N GLU A 55 -1.83 3.33 19.07
CA GLU A 55 -2.61 3.95 17.98
C GLU A 55 -1.74 4.89 17.13
N ASP A 56 -0.82 5.63 17.74
CA ASP A 56 0.09 6.53 17.03
C ASP A 56 0.95 5.81 16.00
N CYS A 57 1.40 4.60 16.32
CA CYS A 57 2.17 3.78 15.39
C CYS A 57 1.27 3.07 14.37
N TRP A 58 0.16 2.48 14.81
CA TRP A 58 -0.75 1.78 13.91
C TRP A 58 -1.26 2.69 12.78
N GLN A 59 -1.56 3.95 13.08
CA GLN A 59 -1.99 4.93 12.07
C GLN A 59 -0.94 5.14 10.98
N LYS A 60 0.35 5.16 11.35
CA LYS A 60 1.46 5.28 10.39
C LYS A 60 1.60 4.02 9.55
N ASN A 61 1.35 2.84 10.12
CA ASN A 61 1.46 1.57 9.40
C ASN A 61 0.26 1.29 8.47
N ARG A 62 -0.91 1.88 8.72
CA ARG A 62 -2.10 1.77 7.84
C ARG A 62 -2.08 2.80 6.70
N HIS A 63 -1.36 2.50 5.62
CA HIS A 63 -1.28 3.40 4.47
C HIS A 63 -1.10 2.67 3.13
N ASP A 64 -1.39 3.38 2.05
CA ASP A 64 -0.90 3.02 0.72
C ASP A 64 0.29 3.92 0.37
N ARG A 65 1.43 3.32 0.03
CA ARG A 65 2.66 4.02 -0.37
C ARG A 65 2.78 4.04 -1.89
N PHE A 66 2.99 5.21 -2.48
CA PHE A 66 3.24 5.37 -3.92
C PHE A 66 4.74 5.48 -4.19
N VAL A 67 5.25 4.59 -5.05
CA VAL A 67 6.67 4.56 -5.45
C VAL A 67 6.75 4.78 -6.95
N VAL A 68 7.44 5.85 -7.37
CA VAL A 68 7.68 6.14 -8.78
C VAL A 68 8.95 5.41 -9.21
N LYS A 69 8.80 4.38 -10.04
CA LYS A 69 9.93 3.73 -10.71
C LYS A 69 10.26 4.58 -11.95
N GLY A 70 11.49 5.10 -12.01
CA GLY A 70 11.95 6.18 -12.89
C GLY A 70 11.24 6.38 -14.23
N GLY A 71 10.86 7.63 -14.52
CA GLY A 71 10.62 8.11 -15.88
C GLY A 71 11.94 8.40 -16.60
N PRO A 72 11.95 8.68 -17.92
CA PRO A 72 13.17 9.06 -18.62
C PRO A 72 13.86 10.19 -17.86
N THR A 73 15.11 9.97 -17.47
CA THR A 73 16.01 11.03 -17.03
C THR A 73 16.06 12.06 -18.16
N ALA A 74 15.70 13.30 -17.84
CA ALA A 74 15.89 14.44 -18.73
C ALA A 74 17.37 14.61 -19.08
#